data_AF-A0A6S7HGV3-F1
#
_entry.id   AF-A0A6S7HGV3-F1
#
_cell.length_a   1.000
_cell.length_b   1.000
_cell.length_c   1.000
_cell.angle_alpha   90.00
_cell.angle_beta   90.00
_cell.angle_gamma   90.00
#
_symmetry.space_group_name_H-M   'P 1'
#
loop_
_entity.id
_entity.type
_entity.pdbx_description
1 polymer ?
#
loop_
_entity_poly.entity_id
_entity_poly.type
_entity_poly.pdbx_seq_one_letter_code
_entity_poly.pdbx_strand_id
1 'polypeptide(L)'
;MCKANVIALFVSKHFLPIGTICIIPLGILSPTPAVYLHGKLPVVQICIVTLFFVIGTKFRLTEIQSALRCYKETAFGIIVVLLLTPVVGTKLLMLPKFRKVPRSALDAENGTLNNSWTIELPDFGPEEFRIGLQIFCVSPCASAFPTVVVTAANGNRALTLLIAVMATTISVFTVPVMTTWLIPAFQTASVSSLTILHRVALFILLPLI
;
A
#
# COMPACT_ATOMS: atom_id res chain seq x y z
N MET A 1 -33.52 27.29 2.70
CA MET A 1 -32.52 26.24 3.02
C MET A 1 -31.16 26.71 2.51
N CYS A 2 -30.22 26.95 3.42
CA CYS A 2 -29.03 27.76 3.17
C CYS A 2 -27.96 26.99 2.38
N LYS A 3 -27.46 27.56 1.28
CA LYS A 3 -26.42 26.96 0.40
C LYS A 3 -25.19 26.46 1.17
N ALA A 4 -24.86 27.11 2.29
CA ALA A 4 -23.77 26.72 3.19
C ALA A 4 -23.92 25.29 3.75
N ASN A 5 -25.14 24.83 4.05
CA ASN A 5 -25.34 23.50 4.61
C ASN A 5 -25.17 22.40 3.54
N VAL A 6 -25.55 22.71 2.30
CA VAL A 6 -25.35 21.81 1.14
C VAL A 6 -23.85 21.69 0.81
N ILE A 7 -23.13 22.81 0.85
CA ILE A 7 -21.67 22.83 0.63
C ILE A 7 -20.95 22.08 1.76
N ALA A 8 -21.31 22.29 3.03
CA ALA A 8 -20.73 21.58 4.16
C ALA A 8 -20.96 20.07 4.09
N LEU A 9 -22.17 19.63 3.71
CA LEU A 9 -22.49 18.22 3.51
C LEU A 9 -21.72 17.61 2.32
N PHE A 10 -21.54 18.37 1.25
CA PHE A 10 -20.76 17.93 0.09
C PHE A 10 -19.26 17.78 0.42
N VAL A 11 -18.70 18.78 1.12
CA VAL A 11 -17.30 18.76 1.58
C VAL A 11 -17.05 17.63 2.57
N SER A 12 -17.98 17.36 3.49
CA SER A 12 -17.89 16.23 4.42
C SER A 12 -17.94 14.88 3.68
N LYS A 13 -18.75 14.76 2.62
CA LYS A 13 -18.89 13.53 1.83
C LYS A 13 -17.70 13.23 0.92
N HIS A 14 -17.02 14.26 0.43
CA HIS A 14 -15.88 14.16 -0.49
C HIS A 14 -14.56 14.62 0.13
N PHE A 15 -14.49 14.68 1.46
CA PHE A 15 -13.33 15.18 2.20
C PHE A 15 -12.03 14.47 1.82
N LEU A 16 -12.08 13.15 1.64
CA LEU A 16 -10.91 12.34 1.32
C LEU A 16 -10.31 12.69 -0.06
N PRO A 17 -11.05 12.59 -1.19
CA PRO A 17 -10.50 12.93 -2.51
C PRO A 17 -10.13 14.40 -2.65
N ILE A 18 -10.94 15.32 -2.09
CA ILE A 18 -10.64 16.76 -2.11
C ILE A 18 -9.35 17.04 -1.32
N GLY A 19 -9.21 16.42 -0.14
CA GLY A 19 -8.01 16.51 0.68
C GLY A 19 -6.76 16.02 -0.07
N THR A 20 -6.84 14.86 -0.74
CA THR A 20 -5.71 14.34 -1.53
C THR A 20 -5.33 15.28 -2.69
N ILE A 21 -6.32 15.81 -3.43
CA ILE A 21 -6.09 16.72 -4.55
C ILE A 21 -5.52 18.07 -4.11
N CYS A 22 -5.87 18.57 -2.92
CA CYS A 22 -5.33 19.84 -2.41
C CYS A 22 -3.98 19.67 -1.70
N ILE A 23 -3.78 18.58 -0.95
CA ILE A 23 -2.57 18.37 -0.15
C ILE A 23 -1.36 18.00 -1.02
N ILE A 24 -1.55 17.21 -2.09
CA ILE A 24 -0.43 16.80 -2.95
C ILE A 24 0.28 18.01 -3.60
N PRO A 25 -0.42 18.95 -4.27
CA PRO A 25 0.21 20.14 -4.83
C PRO A 25 0.85 21.04 -3.77
N LEU A 26 0.20 21.21 -2.62
CA LEU A 26 0.74 22.00 -1.51
C LEU A 26 2.00 21.37 -0.90
N GLY A 27 2.07 20.04 -0.83
CA GLY A 27 3.26 19.32 -0.39
C GLY A 27 4.43 19.42 -1.37
N ILE A 28 4.16 19.50 -2.67
CA ILE A 28 5.17 19.74 -3.70
C ILE A 28 5.68 21.20 -3.62
N LEU A 29 4.78 22.16 -3.40
CA LEU A 29 5.13 23.59 -3.34
C LEU A 29 5.79 23.99 -2.01
N SER A 30 5.48 23.29 -0.91
CA SER A 30 6.06 23.53 0.41
C SER A 30 6.36 22.20 1.13
N PRO A 31 7.56 21.62 0.91
CA PRO A 31 7.97 20.39 1.59
C PRO A 31 8.41 20.63 3.05
N THR A 32 8.77 21.87 3.40
CA THR A 32 9.23 22.30 4.74
C THR A 32 8.29 21.89 5.90
N PRO A 33 6.95 22.09 5.82
CA PRO A 33 6.05 21.65 6.89
C PRO A 33 6.07 20.13 7.12
N ALA A 34 6.22 19.32 6.06
CA ALA A 34 6.22 17.87 6.19
C ALA A 34 7.48 17.37 6.92
N VAL A 35 8.64 17.96 6.63
CA VAL A 35 9.92 17.58 7.26
C VAL A 35 9.95 17.98 8.73
N TYR A 36 9.43 19.17 9.08
CA TYR A 36 9.38 19.63 10.47
C TYR A 36 8.51 18.73 11.36
N LEU A 37 7.38 18.25 10.81
CA LEU A 37 6.46 17.38 11.54
C LEU A 37 7.04 15.97 11.76
N HIS A 38 7.78 15.45 10.79
CA HIS A 38 8.44 14.14 10.90
C HIS A 38 9.54 14.14 11.98
N GLY A 39 10.21 15.27 12.22
CA GLY A 39 11.24 15.39 13.26
C GLY A 39 10.72 15.38 14.70
N LYS A 40 9.41 15.60 14.93
CA LYS A 40 8.83 15.70 16.29
C LYS A 40 7.82 14.62 16.63
N LEU A 41 7.07 14.12 15.66
CA LEU A 41 6.01 13.14 15.86
C LEU A 41 6.10 12.06 14.76
N PRO A 42 5.90 10.77 15.11
CA PRO A 42 5.79 9.71 14.12
C PRO A 42 4.39 9.74 13.48
N VAL A 43 4.05 10.85 12.79
CA VAL A 43 2.71 11.13 12.24
C VAL A 43 2.22 9.98 11.36
N VAL A 44 3.08 9.45 10.50
CA VAL A 44 2.75 8.33 9.61
C VAL A 44 2.36 7.07 10.40
N GLN A 45 3.09 6.78 11.48
CA GLN A 45 2.78 5.60 12.29
C GLN A 45 1.43 5.75 12.99
N ILE A 46 1.16 6.93 13.56
CA ILE A 46 -0.13 7.24 14.19
C ILE A 46 -1.27 7.12 13.17
N CYS A 47 -1.11 7.65 11.96
CA CYS A 47 -2.11 7.53 10.90
C CYS A 47 -2.41 6.07 10.53
N ILE A 48 -1.39 5.23 10.39
CA ILE A 48 -1.60 3.81 10.06
C ILE A 48 -2.31 3.08 11.21
N VAL A 49 -1.89 3.32 12.45
CA VAL A 49 -2.56 2.76 13.65
C VAL A 49 -4.03 3.18 13.71
N THR A 50 -4.32 4.47 13.54
CA THR A 50 -5.70 4.97 13.51
C THR A 50 -6.50 4.39 12.33
N LEU A 51 -5.89 4.22 11.16
CA LEU A 51 -6.55 3.63 10.00
C LEU A 51 -6.96 2.17 10.27
N PHE A 52 -6.03 1.34 10.76
CA PHE A 52 -6.33 -0.05 11.11
C PHE A 52 -7.35 -0.14 12.23
N PHE A 53 -7.29 0.74 13.23
CA PHE A 53 -8.29 0.82 14.29
C PHE A 53 -9.69 1.19 13.78
N VAL A 54 -9.80 2.16 12.87
CA VAL A 54 -11.09 2.53 12.24
C VAL A 54 -11.64 1.40 11.36
N ILE A 55 -10.77 0.62 10.71
CA ILE A 55 -11.17 -0.56 9.92
C ILE A 55 -11.62 -1.69 10.85
N GLY A 56 -10.90 -1.96 11.94
CA GLY A 56 -11.25 -2.96 12.94
C GLY A 56 -12.58 -2.65 13.62
N THR A 57 -12.78 -1.39 14.06
CA THR A 57 -14.05 -0.95 14.68
C THR A 57 -15.26 -0.99 13.73
N LYS A 58 -15.06 -1.01 12.41
CA LYS A 58 -16.13 -1.24 11.43
C LYS A 58 -16.61 -2.69 11.35
N PHE A 59 -16.06 -3.61 12.15
CA PHE A 59 -16.51 -5.01 12.22
C PHE A 59 -17.88 -5.14 12.88
N ARG A 60 -18.91 -5.49 12.09
CA ARG A 60 -20.17 -6.03 12.63
C ARG A 60 -20.12 -7.56 12.57
N LEU A 61 -19.95 -8.20 13.72
CA LEU A 61 -19.84 -9.67 13.84
C LEU A 61 -21.03 -10.43 13.21
N THR A 62 -22.23 -9.87 13.28
CA THR A 62 -23.46 -10.49 12.75
C THR A 62 -23.48 -10.55 11.21
N GLU A 63 -22.94 -9.54 10.54
CA GLU A 63 -22.82 -9.53 9.07
C GLU A 63 -21.70 -10.45 8.59
N ILE A 64 -20.61 -10.52 9.36
CA ILE A 64 -19.45 -11.38 9.08
C ILE A 64 -19.79 -12.85 9.23
N GLN A 65 -20.56 -13.23 10.26
CA GLN A 65 -20.94 -14.62 10.43
C GLN A 65 -21.72 -15.15 9.22
N SER A 66 -22.53 -14.28 8.60
CA SER A 66 -23.24 -14.60 7.36
C SER A 66 -22.28 -14.72 6.17
N ALA A 67 -21.25 -13.87 6.09
CA ALA A 67 -20.21 -13.94 5.05
C ALA A 67 -19.28 -15.16 5.23
N LEU A 68 -18.97 -15.56 6.46
CA LEU A 68 -18.14 -16.73 6.79
C LEU A 68 -18.81 -18.04 6.39
N ARG A 69 -20.15 -18.11 6.35
CA ARG A 69 -20.85 -19.29 5.83
C ARG A 69 -20.55 -19.53 4.34
N CYS A 70 -20.23 -18.47 3.59
CA CYS A 70 -19.75 -18.54 2.22
C CYS A 70 -18.21 -18.63 2.17
N TYR A 71 -17.67 -19.67 2.80
CA TYR A 71 -16.23 -19.84 2.97
C TYR A 71 -15.50 -20.10 1.64
N LYS A 72 -16.18 -20.71 0.64
CA LYS A 72 -15.58 -21.04 -0.66
C LYS A 72 -15.22 -19.78 -1.44
N GLU A 73 -16.15 -18.82 -1.48
CA GLU A 73 -16.00 -17.54 -2.15
C GLU A 73 -14.98 -16.66 -1.42
N THR A 74 -15.02 -16.67 -0.09
CA THR A 74 -14.07 -15.94 0.75
C THR A 74 -12.64 -16.46 0.55
N ALA A 75 -12.45 -17.79 0.58
CA ALA A 75 -11.14 -18.40 0.38
C ALA A 75 -10.57 -18.10 -1.01
N PHE A 76 -11.39 -18.18 -2.05
CA PHE A 76 -10.97 -17.81 -3.41
C PHE A 76 -10.54 -16.35 -3.48
N GLY A 77 -11.32 -15.42 -2.90
CA GLY A 77 -10.97 -14.00 -2.86
C GLY A 77 -9.64 -13.73 -2.13
N ILE A 78 -9.41 -14.41 -1.00
CA ILE A 78 -8.15 -14.31 -0.25
C ILE A 78 -6.99 -14.82 -1.10
N ILE A 79 -7.11 -15.99 -1.73
CA ILE A 79 -6.04 -16.58 -2.56
C ILE A 79 -5.69 -15.66 -3.73
N VAL A 80 -6.69 -15.09 -4.40
CA VAL A 80 -6.47 -14.16 -5.52
C VAL A 80 -5.75 -12.90 -5.06
N VAL A 81 -6.21 -12.26 -3.98
CA VAL A 81 -5.58 -11.02 -3.50
C VAL A 81 -4.16 -11.28 -2.99
N LEU A 82 -3.94 -12.42 -2.33
CA LEU A 82 -2.70 -12.73 -1.62
C LEU A 82 -1.63 -13.40 -2.50
N LEU A 83 -2.01 -14.06 -3.60
CA LEU A 83 -1.05 -14.72 -4.50
C LEU A 83 -1.09 -14.15 -5.93
N LEU A 84 -2.27 -13.91 -6.51
CA LEU A 84 -2.33 -13.47 -7.90
C LEU A 84 -1.78 -12.05 -8.07
N THR A 85 -2.20 -11.13 -7.20
CA THR A 85 -1.72 -9.72 -7.21
C THR A 85 -0.19 -9.60 -7.08
N PRO A 86 0.49 -10.22 -6.09
CA PRO A 86 1.93 -10.11 -5.98
C PRO A 86 2.67 -10.79 -7.14
N VAL A 87 2.22 -11.97 -7.59
CA VAL A 87 2.89 -12.69 -8.68
C VAL A 87 2.78 -11.90 -9.99
N VAL A 88 1.58 -11.46 -10.35
CA VAL A 88 1.37 -10.67 -11.57
C VAL A 88 2.07 -9.32 -11.47
N GLY A 89 1.94 -8.61 -10.35
CA GLY A 89 2.53 -7.29 -10.13
C GLY A 89 4.05 -7.32 -10.24
N THR A 90 4.72 -8.21 -9.53
CA THR A 90 6.20 -8.27 -9.56
C THR A 90 6.76 -8.74 -10.89
N LYS A 91 6.12 -9.71 -11.57
CA LYS A 91 6.55 -10.16 -12.90
C LYS A 91 6.34 -9.09 -13.96
N LEU A 92 5.22 -8.36 -13.88
CA LEU A 92 4.96 -7.22 -14.77
C LEU A 92 6.01 -6.12 -14.58
N LEU A 93 6.44 -5.87 -13.35
CA LEU A 93 7.49 -4.90 -13.01
C LEU A 93 8.92 -5.34 -13.37
N MET A 94 9.11 -6.59 -13.82
CA MET A 94 10.38 -7.04 -14.39
C MET A 94 10.49 -6.81 -15.89
N LEU A 95 9.38 -6.51 -16.59
CA LEU A 95 9.36 -6.23 -18.02
C LEU A 95 9.98 -4.86 -18.37
N PRO A 96 9.61 -3.74 -17.71
CA PRO A 96 10.28 -2.48 -17.95
C PRO A 96 11.70 -2.51 -17.37
N LYS A 97 12.66 -1.98 -18.14
CA LYS A 97 14.02 -1.77 -17.67
C LYS A 97 14.03 -0.55 -16.76
N PHE A 98 14.50 -0.72 -15.52
CA PHE A 98 14.72 0.37 -14.58
C PHE A 98 16.22 0.64 -14.48
N ARG A 99 16.60 1.91 -14.45
CA ARG A 99 17.99 2.35 -14.34
C ARG A 99 18.54 1.99 -12.96
N LYS A 100 19.59 1.19 -12.94
CA LYS A 100 20.48 1.05 -11.78
C LYS A 100 21.21 2.37 -11.61
N VAL A 101 20.84 3.18 -10.62
CA VAL A 101 21.66 4.33 -10.22
C VAL A 101 22.83 3.74 -9.42
N PRO A 102 24.06 3.73 -9.96
CA PRO A 102 25.20 3.21 -9.20
C PRO A 102 25.39 4.11 -8.00
N ARG A 103 25.54 3.52 -6.80
CA ARG A 103 25.83 4.27 -5.56
C ARG A 103 27.14 5.08 -5.66
N SER A 104 27.98 4.76 -6.65
CA SER A 104 29.20 5.49 -7.04
C SER A 104 28.96 6.72 -7.93
N ALA A 105 27.75 6.94 -8.47
CA ALA A 105 27.42 8.12 -9.28
C ALA A 105 26.98 9.34 -8.44
N LEU A 106 26.73 9.15 -7.14
CA LEU A 106 26.61 10.26 -6.19
C LEU A 106 27.98 10.83 -5.78
N ASP A 107 29.07 10.08 -6.01
CA ASP A 107 30.45 10.48 -5.67
C ASP A 107 31.34 10.78 -6.90
N ALA A 108 30.85 10.57 -8.13
CA ALA A 108 31.64 10.69 -9.35
C ALA A 108 31.05 11.72 -10.34
N GLU A 109 31.01 12.99 -9.93
CA GLU A 109 30.93 14.13 -10.86
C GLU A 109 32.30 14.34 -11.57
N ASN A 110 32.83 13.31 -12.22
CA ASN A 110 33.91 13.49 -13.20
C ASN A 110 34.09 12.23 -14.06
N GLY A 111 33.56 12.21 -15.28
CA GLY A 111 33.85 11.12 -16.21
C GLY A 111 32.93 10.97 -17.40
N THR A 112 33.15 11.80 -18.42
CA THR A 112 33.05 11.50 -19.87
C THR A 112 31.81 10.78 -20.41
N LEU A 113 30.96 11.56 -21.09
CA LEU A 113 29.98 11.13 -22.09
C LEU A 113 30.64 10.35 -23.25
N ASN A 114 30.31 9.07 -23.44
CA ASN A 114 30.47 8.38 -24.72
C ASN A 114 29.14 7.83 -25.23
N ASN A 115 28.80 8.24 -26.45
CA ASN A 115 27.45 8.16 -26.97
C ASN A 115 27.28 6.79 -27.65
N SER A 116 26.52 5.90 -27.04
CA SER A 116 26.06 4.68 -27.68
C SER A 116 24.54 4.68 -27.70
N TRP A 117 23.97 4.91 -28.89
CA TRP A 117 22.52 4.93 -29.12
C TRP A 117 21.98 3.50 -29.12
N THR A 118 21.86 2.90 -27.95
CA THR A 118 20.92 1.80 -27.73
C THR A 118 19.51 2.37 -27.71
N ILE A 119 18.54 1.73 -28.38
CA ILE A 119 17.13 2.06 -28.26
C ILE A 119 16.74 1.91 -26.77
N GLU A 120 16.78 3.03 -26.04
CA GLU A 120 16.41 3.09 -24.63
C GLU A 120 14.89 3.06 -24.57
N LEU A 121 14.35 1.94 -24.07
CA LEU A 121 12.96 1.87 -23.63
C LEU A 121 12.68 3.04 -22.67
N PRO A 122 11.46 3.61 -22.65
CA PRO A 122 11.11 4.69 -21.73
C PRO A 122 11.54 4.34 -20.30
N ASP A 123 12.54 5.04 -19.81
CA ASP A 123 13.22 4.72 -18.55
C ASP A 123 12.23 5.05 -17.42
N PHE A 124 11.64 4.03 -16.78
CA PHE A 124 10.59 4.20 -15.77
C PHE A 124 11.12 4.73 -14.42
N GLY A 125 12.41 5.07 -14.35
CA GLY A 125 13.06 5.69 -13.19
C GLY A 125 14.11 4.80 -12.51
N PRO A 126 14.58 5.21 -11.32
CA PRO A 126 15.61 4.50 -10.56
C PRO A 126 15.10 3.15 -10.03
N GLU A 127 16.02 2.20 -9.82
CA GLU A 127 15.71 0.87 -9.27
C GLU A 127 14.98 0.91 -7.91
N GLU A 128 15.24 1.94 -7.10
CA GLU A 128 14.55 2.16 -5.82
C GLU A 128 13.03 2.29 -5.99
N PHE A 129 12.58 2.90 -7.08
CA PHE A 129 11.16 3.02 -7.39
C PHE A 129 10.55 1.65 -7.75
N ARG A 130 11.30 0.82 -8.50
CA ARG A 130 10.87 -0.57 -8.79
C ARG A 130 10.71 -1.36 -7.49
N ILE A 131 11.67 -1.28 -6.57
CA ILE A 131 11.61 -1.98 -5.29
C ILE A 131 10.39 -1.52 -4.49
N GLY A 132 10.16 -0.20 -4.40
CA GLY A 132 8.99 0.35 -3.71
C GLY A 132 7.67 -0.15 -4.32
N LEU A 133 7.57 -0.19 -5.64
CA LEU A 133 6.37 -0.66 -6.35
C LEU A 133 6.17 -2.17 -6.21
N GLN A 134 7.26 -2.96 -6.19
CA GLN A 134 7.20 -4.39 -5.91
C GLN A 134 6.70 -4.67 -4.48
N ILE A 135 7.21 -3.94 -3.49
CA ILE A 135 6.75 -4.06 -2.09
C ILE A 135 5.26 -3.68 -2.00
N PHE A 136 4.84 -2.62 -2.69
CA PHE A 136 3.43 -2.21 -2.75
C PHE A 136 2.55 -3.31 -3.35
N CYS A 137 2.95 -3.95 -4.45
CA CYS A 137 2.21 -5.08 -5.03
C CYS A 137 2.16 -6.32 -4.12
N VAL A 138 3.15 -6.50 -3.24
CA VAL A 138 3.20 -7.63 -2.29
C VAL A 138 2.35 -7.39 -1.05
N SER A 139 2.13 -6.14 -0.66
CA SER A 139 1.35 -5.79 0.52
C SER A 139 -0.14 -5.61 0.18
N PRO A 140 -1.06 -6.48 0.61
CA PRO A 140 -2.48 -6.18 0.55
C PRO A 140 -2.81 -4.99 1.45
N CYS A 141 -3.38 -3.94 0.86
CA CYS A 141 -3.85 -2.77 1.58
C CYS A 141 -5.37 -2.86 1.81
N ALA A 142 -5.80 -2.82 3.07
CA ALA A 142 -7.21 -2.66 3.41
C ALA A 142 -7.64 -1.22 3.11
N SER A 143 -8.23 -1.00 1.93
CA SER A 143 -8.85 0.27 1.57
C SER A 143 -10.36 0.20 1.74
N ALA A 144 -10.99 1.32 2.07
CA ALA A 144 -12.46 1.43 2.12
C ALA A 144 -13.10 1.51 0.72
N PHE A 145 -12.31 1.62 -0.33
CA PHE A 145 -12.81 1.79 -1.69
C PHE A 145 -13.59 0.58 -2.22
N PRO A 146 -13.09 -0.68 -2.11
CA PRO A 146 -13.81 -1.86 -2.57
C PRO A 146 -15.19 -2.02 -1.95
N THR A 147 -15.35 -1.73 -0.65
CA THR A 147 -16.64 -1.88 0.04
C THR A 147 -17.67 -0.89 -0.47
N VAL A 148 -17.26 0.35 -0.80
CA VAL A 148 -18.14 1.35 -1.40
C VAL A 148 -18.58 0.93 -2.81
N VAL A 149 -17.63 0.47 -3.64
CA VAL A 149 -17.94 0.03 -5.02
C VAL A 149 -18.85 -1.18 -5.02
N VAL A 150 -18.56 -2.18 -4.19
CA VAL A 150 -19.42 -3.37 -4.06
C VAL A 150 -20.80 -2.99 -3.56
N THR A 151 -20.91 -2.06 -2.61
CA THR A 151 -22.21 -1.58 -2.13
C THR A 151 -22.98 -0.83 -3.23
N ALA A 152 -22.29 -0.02 -4.05
CA ALA A 152 -22.90 0.67 -5.19
C ALA A 152 -23.38 -0.32 -6.27
N ALA A 153 -22.70 -1.46 -6.42
CA ALA A 153 -23.10 -2.56 -7.29
C ALA A 153 -24.13 -3.53 -6.65
N ASN A 154 -24.72 -3.18 -5.50
CA ASN A 154 -25.67 -4.02 -4.76
C ASN A 154 -25.09 -5.40 -4.33
N GLY A 155 -23.77 -5.46 -4.13
CA GLY A 155 -23.05 -6.64 -3.67
C GLY A 155 -22.87 -6.69 -2.15
N ASN A 156 -22.25 -7.77 -1.68
CA ASN A 156 -22.09 -8.02 -0.24
C ASN A 156 -20.94 -7.21 0.37
N ARG A 157 -21.31 -6.12 1.07
CA ARG A 157 -20.37 -5.26 1.81
C ARG A 157 -19.57 -6.02 2.88
N ALA A 158 -20.22 -6.94 3.58
CA ALA A 158 -19.63 -7.65 4.71
C ALA A 158 -18.59 -8.66 4.24
N LEU A 159 -18.86 -9.37 3.13
CA LEU A 159 -17.90 -10.27 2.49
C LEU A 159 -16.65 -9.51 2.04
N THR A 160 -16.82 -8.33 1.44
CA THR A 160 -15.70 -7.52 0.95
C THR A 160 -14.81 -7.05 2.10
N LEU A 161 -15.42 -6.59 3.19
CA LEU A 161 -14.70 -6.15 4.38
C LEU A 161 -14.00 -7.34 5.09
N LEU A 162 -14.66 -8.51 5.11
CA LEU A 162 -14.09 -9.75 5.64
C LEU A 162 -12.84 -10.18 4.85
N ILE A 163 -12.92 -10.24 3.53
CA ILE A 163 -11.77 -10.60 2.67
C ILE A 163 -10.62 -9.62 2.91
N ALA A 164 -10.91 -8.31 2.95
CA ALA A 164 -9.88 -7.29 3.15
C ALA A 164 -9.11 -7.48 4.47
N VAL A 165 -9.82 -7.74 5.57
CA VAL A 165 -9.18 -7.89 6.88
C VAL A 165 -8.47 -9.23 7.02
N MET A 166 -9.09 -10.32 6.57
CA MET A 166 -8.43 -11.63 6.56
C MET A 166 -7.15 -11.59 5.71
N ALA A 167 -7.19 -10.93 4.55
CA ALA A 167 -6.00 -10.73 3.72
C ALA A 167 -4.93 -9.91 4.43
N THR A 168 -5.27 -8.82 5.11
CA THR A 168 -4.29 -8.03 5.88
C THR A 168 -3.71 -8.80 7.06
N THR A 169 -4.49 -9.64 7.75
CA THR A 169 -4.02 -10.46 8.86
C THR A 169 -3.08 -11.58 8.39
N ILE A 170 -3.43 -12.30 7.32
CA ILE A 170 -2.59 -13.37 6.76
C ILE A 170 -1.31 -12.78 6.12
N SER A 171 -1.41 -11.58 5.56
CA SER A 171 -0.32 -10.83 4.96
C SER A 171 0.81 -10.50 5.93
N VAL A 172 0.51 -10.24 7.21
CA VAL A 172 1.54 -9.98 8.23
C VAL A 172 2.62 -11.07 8.21
N PHE A 173 2.21 -12.33 8.02
CA PHE A 173 3.11 -13.47 7.94
C PHE A 173 3.60 -13.76 6.52
N THR A 174 2.75 -13.53 5.52
CA THR A 174 3.07 -13.86 4.13
C THR A 174 4.04 -12.87 3.49
N VAL A 175 3.88 -11.56 3.75
CA VAL A 175 4.68 -10.50 3.13
C VAL A 175 6.18 -10.68 3.39
N PRO A 176 6.66 -10.91 4.63
CA PRO A 176 8.09 -11.12 4.87
C PRO A 176 8.66 -12.34 4.13
N VAL A 177 7.86 -13.40 3.97
CA VAL A 177 8.27 -14.59 3.23
C VAL A 177 8.27 -14.32 1.72
N MET A 178 7.24 -13.65 1.21
CA MET A 178 7.10 -13.41 -0.22
C MET A 178 8.09 -12.37 -0.76
N THR A 179 8.48 -11.37 0.04
CA THR A 179 9.51 -10.39 -0.35
C THR A 179 10.90 -11.00 -0.47
N THR A 180 11.27 -11.94 0.40
CA THR A 180 12.57 -12.65 0.31
C THR A 180 12.67 -13.57 -0.91
N TRP A 181 11.53 -14.11 -1.36
CA TRP A 181 11.46 -14.95 -2.55
C TRP A 181 11.43 -14.16 -3.85
N LEU A 182 10.70 -13.05 -3.87
CA LEU A 182 10.29 -12.39 -5.12
C LEU A 182 11.15 -11.18 -5.48
N ILE A 183 11.88 -10.62 -4.52
CA ILE A 183 12.72 -9.44 -4.71
C ILE A 183 14.21 -9.82 -4.50
N PRO A 184 15.00 -9.92 -5.58
CA PRO A 184 16.41 -10.31 -5.51
C PRO A 184 17.28 -9.39 -4.64
N ALA A 185 16.90 -8.12 -4.52
CA ALA A 185 17.60 -7.15 -3.68
C ALA A 185 17.62 -7.54 -2.19
N PHE A 186 16.57 -8.22 -1.70
CA PHE A 186 16.49 -8.68 -0.31
C PHE A 186 17.16 -10.05 -0.08
N GLN A 187 17.52 -10.77 -1.14
CA GLN A 187 18.30 -12.01 -1.02
C GLN A 187 19.78 -11.72 -0.71
N THR A 188 20.26 -10.53 -1.10
CA THR A 188 21.67 -10.13 -0.94
C THR A 188 21.94 -9.51 0.43
N ALA A 189 20.92 -8.91 1.05
CA ALA A 189 20.97 -8.45 2.43
C ALA A 189 20.34 -9.52 3.33
N SER A 190 21.16 -10.33 4.00
CA SER A 190 20.73 -11.38 4.93
C SER A 190 20.05 -10.80 6.18
N VAL A 191 18.85 -10.25 6.04
CA VAL A 191 18.09 -9.66 7.15
C VAL A 191 17.20 -10.73 7.76
N SER A 192 17.40 -11.00 9.06
CA SER A 192 16.59 -11.94 9.84
C SER A 192 15.10 -11.61 9.74
N SER A 193 14.36 -12.38 8.94
CA SER A 193 12.93 -12.18 8.64
C SER A 193 12.07 -12.15 9.90
N LEU A 194 12.52 -12.80 10.97
CA LEU A 194 11.82 -12.90 12.26
C LEU A 194 11.76 -11.57 13.03
N THR A 195 12.80 -10.73 12.94
CA THR A 195 12.84 -9.43 13.63
C THR A 195 11.90 -8.42 12.95
N ILE A 196 11.78 -8.49 11.63
CA ILE A 196 10.85 -7.70 10.82
C ILE A 196 9.41 -8.17 11.09
N LEU A 197 9.19 -9.48 11.17
CA LEU A 197 7.88 -10.08 11.44
C LEU A 197 7.29 -9.59 12.76
N HIS A 198 8.03 -9.64 13.86
CA HIS A 198 7.53 -9.20 15.18
C HIS A 198 7.11 -7.73 15.18
N ARG A 199 7.91 -6.85 14.54
CA ARG A 199 7.58 -5.41 14.45
C ARG A 199 6.34 -5.15 13.60
N VAL A 200 6.21 -5.81 12.45
CA VAL A 200 5.05 -5.65 11.55
C VAL A 200 3.79 -6.26 12.17
N ALA A 201 3.91 -7.42 12.83
CA ALA A 201 2.82 -8.09 13.52
C ALA A 201 2.28 -7.23 14.67
N LEU A 202 3.13 -6.73 15.56
CA LEU A 202 2.68 -5.83 16.62
C LEU A 202 2.09 -4.53 16.07
N PHE A 203 2.61 -4.01 14.96
CA PHE A 203 2.13 -2.74 14.42
C PHE A 203 0.75 -2.84 13.74
N ILE A 204 0.43 -3.99 13.13
CA ILE A 204 -0.83 -4.20 12.39
C ILE A 204 -1.87 -4.92 13.26
N LEU A 205 -1.47 -5.90 14.08
CA LEU A 205 -2.39 -6.72 14.88
C LEU A 205 -2.87 -5.99 16.14
N LEU A 206 -2.02 -5.16 16.77
CA LEU A 206 -2.36 -4.40 17.97
C LEU A 206 -3.50 -3.39 17.76
N PRO A 207 -3.56 -2.60 16.67
CA PRO A 207 -4.70 -1.71 16.41
C PRO A 207 -5.94 -2.41 15.86
N LEU A 208 -5.83 -3.67 15.42
CA LEU A 208 -6.93 -4.42 14.81
C LEU A 208 -7.79 -5.16 15.86
N ILE A 209 -7.22 -5.52 17.01
CA ILE A 209 -7.88 -6.14 18.17
C ILE A 209 -8.41 -5.05 19.10
#